data_AF-A0A383BTU9-F1
#
_entry.id   AF-A0A383BTU9-F1
#
_cell.length_a   1.000
_cell.length_b   1.000
_cell.length_c   1.000
_cell.angle_alpha   90.00
_cell.angle_beta   90.00
_cell.angle_gamma   90.00
#
_symmetry.space_group_name_H-M   'P 1'
#
loop_
_entity.id
_entity.type
_entity.pdbx_description
1 polymer ?
#
loop_
_entity_poly.entity_id
_entity_poly.type
_entity_poly.pdbx_seq_one_letter_code
_entity_poly.pdbx_strand_id
1 'polypeptide(L)'
;EIINGIEYAKGLEDNSFDVIIVDSPDPVGQAKGLFSREFYRDLHRALTPTGVLVTQSESPRFNEETFCAVAKCHREIFGKDNAWTYLAFVPTYTSGMWSFSMAAKSGHNPLKDFDDAKAKEFSKTTGLRYYNEEIHRAAFVLPTYVREMIEDI
;
A
#
# COMPACT_ATOMS: atom_id res chain seq x y z
N GLU A 1 7.67 14.24 20.79
CA GLU A 1 6.28 14.72 20.80
C GLU A 1 5.42 13.71 20.05
N ILE A 2 4.15 13.52 20.43
CA ILE A 2 3.21 12.62 19.75
C ILE A 2 2.26 13.50 18.95
N ILE A 3 2.14 13.27 17.65
CA ILE A 3 1.35 14.09 16.72
C ILE A 3 0.35 13.25 15.91
N ASN A 4 -0.75 13.86 15.48
CA ASN A 4 -1.70 13.23 14.56
C ASN A 4 -1.06 13.05 13.17
N GLY A 5 -1.18 11.86 12.58
CA GLY A 5 -0.55 11.54 11.29
C GLY A 5 -1.04 12.38 10.11
N ILE A 6 -2.31 12.81 10.11
CA ILE A 6 -2.87 13.68 9.06
C ILE A 6 -2.26 15.08 9.15
N GLU A 7 -2.18 15.61 10.37
CA GLU A 7 -1.56 16.92 10.63
C GLU A 7 -0.07 16.90 10.26
N TYR A 8 0.63 15.83 10.65
CA TYR A 8 2.02 15.63 10.30
C TYR A 8 2.22 15.59 8.78
N ALA A 9 1.45 14.77 8.05
CA ALA A 9 1.51 14.65 6.59
C ALA A 9 1.30 15.99 5.88
N LYS A 10 0.34 16.79 6.35
CA LYS A 10 0.05 18.11 5.77
C LYS A 10 1.22 19.09 5.94
N GLY A 11 1.95 19.00 7.06
CA GLY A 11 3.10 19.85 7.37
C GLY A 11 4.43 19.39 6.76
N LEU A 12 4.49 18.21 6.14
CA LEU A 12 5.72 17.72 5.52
C LEU A 12 6.18 18.63 4.39
N GLU A 13 7.49 18.76 4.22
CA GLU A 13 8.10 19.40 3.05
C GLU A 13 7.98 18.50 1.81
N ASP A 14 7.96 19.12 0.63
CA ASP A 14 7.93 18.39 -0.65
C ASP A 14 9.20 17.55 -0.81
N ASN A 15 9.06 16.33 -1.36
CA ASN A 15 10.18 15.43 -1.65
C ASN A 15 11.08 15.10 -0.43
N SER A 16 10.49 14.97 0.75
CA SER A 16 11.18 14.68 2.01
C SER A 16 11.33 13.18 2.30
N PHE A 17 10.61 12.30 1.60
CA PHE A 17 10.65 10.84 1.86
C PHE A 17 10.78 10.00 0.58
N ASP A 18 11.65 8.99 0.62
CA ASP A 18 11.71 7.95 -0.42
C ASP A 18 10.64 6.87 -0.23
N VAL A 19 10.28 6.58 1.02
CA VAL A 19 9.27 5.56 1.34
C VAL A 19 8.37 6.09 2.45
N ILE A 20 7.06 5.97 2.25
CA ILE A 20 6.04 6.22 3.26
C ILE A 20 5.21 4.94 3.44
N ILE A 21 5.10 4.46 4.68
CA ILE A 21 4.28 3.31 5.05
C ILE A 21 3.21 3.80 6.02
N VAL A 22 1.94 3.65 5.65
CA VAL A 22 0.79 4.01 6.48
C VAL A 22 0.25 2.74 7.14
N ASP A 23 0.68 2.51 8.37
CA ASP A 23 0.15 1.47 9.27
C ASP A 23 -0.96 2.06 10.14
N SER A 24 -2.15 2.19 9.55
CA SER A 24 -3.32 2.82 10.18
C SER A 24 -4.36 1.79 10.63
N PRO A 25 -5.13 2.06 11.69
CA PRO A 25 -6.31 1.27 12.00
C PRO A 25 -7.39 1.42 10.91
N ASP A 26 -8.44 0.61 11.02
CA ASP A 26 -9.64 0.66 10.17
C ASP A 26 -10.24 2.09 10.12
N PRO A 27 -10.93 2.49 9.02
CA PRO A 27 -11.46 3.83 8.78
C PRO A 27 -12.69 4.15 9.66
N VAL A 28 -12.51 4.16 10.97
CA VAL A 28 -13.55 4.46 11.96
C VAL A 28 -13.16 5.72 12.74
N GLY A 29 -14.14 6.56 13.03
CA GLY A 29 -13.91 7.81 13.75
C GLY A 29 -12.89 8.72 13.06
N GLN A 30 -11.85 9.11 13.79
CA GLN A 30 -10.80 10.00 13.30
C GLN A 30 -9.92 9.36 12.21
N ALA A 31 -9.79 8.03 12.19
CA ALA A 31 -8.95 7.33 11.22
C ALA A 31 -9.47 7.43 9.78
N LYS A 32 -10.75 7.78 9.57
CA LYS A 32 -11.33 8.01 8.24
C LYS A 32 -10.53 8.99 7.38
N GLY A 33 -9.93 10.00 8.00
CA GLY A 33 -9.13 10.99 7.28
C GLY A 33 -7.87 10.38 6.64
N LEU A 34 -7.36 9.27 7.16
CA LEU A 34 -6.19 8.55 6.62
C LEU A 34 -6.50 7.80 5.31
N PHE A 35 -7.77 7.75 4.90
CA PHE A 35 -8.24 7.12 3.67
C PHE A 35 -8.79 8.17 2.67
N SER A 36 -8.57 9.45 2.98
CA SER A 36 -9.04 10.55 2.15
C SER A 36 -8.08 10.82 0.98
N ARG A 37 -8.64 11.37 -0.10
CA ARG A 37 -7.84 11.81 -1.25
C ARG A 37 -6.86 12.91 -0.86
N GLU A 38 -7.28 13.81 0.02
CA GLU A 38 -6.46 14.91 0.53
C GLU A 38 -5.21 14.38 1.24
N PHE A 39 -5.38 13.39 2.13
CA PHE A 39 -4.28 12.76 2.82
C PHE A 39 -3.30 12.09 1.84
N TYR A 40 -3.78 11.29 0.89
CA TYR A 40 -2.91 10.67 -0.10
C TYR A 40 -2.21 11.67 -1.02
N ARG A 41 -2.83 12.83 -1.31
CA ARG A 41 -2.17 13.92 -2.06
C ARG A 41 -1.05 14.57 -1.25
N ASP A 42 -1.25 14.76 0.04
CA ASP A 42 -0.21 15.28 0.94
C ASP A 42 0.99 14.31 0.98
N LEU A 43 0.73 13.00 1.08
CA LEU A 43 1.79 11.99 1.02
C LEU A 43 2.50 11.95 -0.33
N HIS A 44 1.76 12.01 -1.45
CA HIS A 44 2.34 12.06 -2.79
C HIS A 44 3.28 13.28 -2.98
N ARG A 45 2.91 14.44 -2.42
CA ARG A 45 3.75 15.65 -2.44
C ARG A 45 5.02 15.47 -1.61
N ALA A 46 4.90 14.85 -0.43
CA ALA A 46 6.04 14.57 0.44
C ALA A 46 7.00 13.51 -0.13
N LEU A 47 6.53 12.62 -1.01
CA LEU A 47 7.39 11.64 -1.67
C LEU A 47 8.36 12.27 -2.67
N THR A 48 9.59 11.77 -2.72
CA THR A 48 10.58 12.10 -3.76
C THR A 48 10.09 11.69 -5.15
N PRO A 49 10.73 12.13 -6.25
CA PRO A 49 10.29 11.75 -7.61
C PRO A 49 10.25 10.24 -7.88
N THR A 50 11.02 9.46 -7.12
CA THR A 50 11.04 7.99 -7.14
C THR A 50 10.44 7.40 -5.85
N GLY A 51 9.63 8.17 -5.13
CA GLY A 51 9.11 7.73 -3.84
C GLY A 51 8.00 6.68 -3.96
N VAL A 52 7.88 5.84 -2.92
CA VAL A 52 6.88 4.77 -2.80
C VAL A 52 5.97 5.00 -1.61
N LEU A 53 4.66 4.83 -1.81
CA LEU A 53 3.63 4.78 -0.77
C LEU A 53 3.12 3.35 -0.62
N VAL A 54 2.98 2.88 0.62
CA VAL A 54 2.24 1.67 0.96
C VAL A 54 1.22 1.98 2.05
N THR A 55 -0.02 1.55 1.85
CA THR A 55 -1.10 1.66 2.85
C THR A 55 -1.84 0.34 3.00
N GLN A 56 -2.39 0.08 4.18
CA GLN A 56 -3.44 -0.94 4.30
C GLN A 56 -4.70 -0.48 3.52
N SER A 57 -5.46 -1.41 2.93
CA SER A 57 -6.63 -1.09 2.10
C SER A 57 -7.86 -1.97 2.39
N GLU A 58 -8.01 -2.39 3.65
CA GLU A 58 -9.11 -3.21 4.16
C GLU A 58 -9.19 -4.63 3.56
N SER A 59 -10.18 -5.42 3.98
CA SER A 59 -10.48 -6.71 3.37
C SER A 59 -11.31 -6.54 2.09
N PRO A 60 -10.87 -7.10 0.94
CA PRO A 60 -11.64 -7.05 -0.30
C PRO A 60 -12.89 -7.96 -0.25
N ARG A 61 -13.16 -8.63 0.87
CA ARG A 61 -14.36 -9.47 1.06
C ARG A 61 -15.39 -8.88 2.01
N PHE A 62 -14.94 -8.12 3.01
CA PHE A 62 -15.81 -7.56 4.06
C PHE A 62 -16.04 -6.07 3.91
N ASN A 63 -15.10 -5.34 3.31
CA ASN A 63 -15.10 -3.88 3.20
C ASN A 63 -14.81 -3.46 1.74
N GLU A 64 -15.56 -4.06 0.81
CA GLU A 64 -15.39 -3.92 -0.64
C GLU A 64 -15.38 -2.45 -1.10
N GLU A 65 -16.28 -1.63 -0.55
CA GLU A 65 -16.38 -0.20 -0.89
C GLU A 65 -15.10 0.57 -0.53
N THR A 66 -14.58 0.38 0.69
CA THR A 66 -13.34 1.03 1.12
C THR A 66 -12.16 0.52 0.31
N PHE A 67 -12.07 -0.79 0.12
CA PHE A 67 -11.03 -1.41 -0.68
C PHE A 67 -10.97 -0.81 -2.10
N CYS A 68 -12.10 -0.74 -2.80
CA CYS A 68 -12.20 -0.15 -4.13
C CYS A 68 -11.90 1.35 -4.12
N ALA A 69 -12.37 2.10 -3.11
CA ALA A 69 -12.11 3.53 -3.00
C ALA A 69 -10.63 3.85 -2.81
N VAL A 70 -9.91 3.07 -2.00
CA VAL A 70 -8.46 3.22 -1.78
C VAL A 70 -7.70 2.92 -3.08
N ALA A 71 -8.02 1.80 -3.74
CA ALA A 71 -7.41 1.43 -5.02
C ALA A 71 -7.63 2.51 -6.09
N LYS A 72 -8.86 3.03 -6.19
CA LYS A 72 -9.22 4.15 -7.08
C LYS A 72 -8.36 5.38 -6.80
N CYS A 73 -8.28 5.77 -5.54
CA CYS A 73 -7.60 6.99 -5.16
C CYS A 73 -6.10 6.92 -5.48
N HIS A 74 -5.46 5.80 -5.21
CA HIS A 74 -4.06 5.58 -5.58
C HIS A 74 -3.85 5.67 -7.09
N ARG A 75 -4.71 5.05 -7.91
CA ARG A 75 -4.63 5.12 -9.37
C ARG A 75 -4.85 6.54 -9.91
N GLU A 76 -5.78 7.30 -9.34
CA GLU A 76 -6.03 8.68 -9.74
C GLU A 76 -4.87 9.62 -9.40
N ILE A 77 -4.15 9.36 -8.31
CA ILE A 77 -3.05 10.21 -7.84
C ILE A 77 -1.72 9.84 -8.52
N PHE A 78 -1.38 8.55 -8.58
CA PHE A 78 -0.07 8.07 -9.06
C PHE A 78 -0.09 7.58 -10.52
N GLY A 79 -1.29 7.32 -11.07
CA GLY A 79 -1.48 6.69 -12.38
C GLY A 79 -1.77 5.19 -12.27
N LYS A 80 -2.62 4.67 -13.16
CA LYS A 80 -3.06 3.26 -13.16
C LYS A 80 -1.90 2.25 -13.21
N ASP A 81 -0.86 2.55 -13.99
CA ASP A 81 0.30 1.67 -14.15
C ASP A 81 1.32 1.77 -13.02
N ASN A 82 1.08 2.66 -12.06
CA ASN A 82 1.96 2.98 -10.94
C ASN A 82 1.32 2.70 -9.57
N ALA A 83 0.17 2.01 -9.56
CA ALA A 83 -0.54 1.63 -8.36
C ALA A 83 -0.96 0.16 -8.43
N TRP A 84 -0.64 -0.60 -7.38
CA TRP A 84 -0.82 -2.04 -7.30
C TRP A 84 -1.52 -2.42 -6.00
N THR A 85 -2.36 -3.43 -6.09
CA THR A 85 -2.94 -4.10 -4.93
C THR A 85 -2.16 -5.38 -4.69
N TYR A 86 -1.86 -5.67 -3.42
CA TYR A 86 -1.37 -6.97 -3.00
C TYR A 86 -2.11 -7.47 -1.76
N LEU A 87 -2.09 -8.79 -1.57
CA LEU A 87 -2.79 -9.47 -0.49
C LEU A 87 -1.77 -10.13 0.44
N ALA A 88 -2.12 -10.21 1.72
CA ALA A 88 -1.40 -11.00 2.71
C ALA A 88 -2.38 -11.82 3.54
N PHE A 89 -1.93 -12.99 3.97
CA PHE A 89 -2.66 -13.83 4.91
C PHE A 89 -2.30 -13.47 6.35
N VAL A 90 -3.25 -12.88 7.07
CA VAL A 90 -3.14 -12.44 8.47
C VAL A 90 -4.31 -13.07 9.24
N PRO A 91 -4.12 -14.24 9.90
CA PRO A 91 -5.22 -15.03 10.46
C PRO A 91 -6.11 -14.31 11.48
N THR A 92 -5.55 -13.30 12.16
CA THR A 92 -6.23 -12.54 13.21
C THR A 92 -7.04 -11.36 12.67
N TYR A 93 -6.92 -11.03 11.39
CA TYR A 93 -7.75 -10.03 10.73
C TYR A 93 -9.00 -10.66 10.15
N THR A 94 -10.04 -9.85 9.97
CA THR A 94 -11.30 -10.27 9.37
C THR A 94 -11.05 -10.97 8.04
N SER A 95 -11.65 -12.15 7.83
CA SER A 95 -11.44 -13.07 6.69
C SER A 95 -10.11 -13.83 6.64
N GLY A 96 -9.12 -13.46 7.45
CA GLY A 96 -7.74 -13.95 7.32
C GLY A 96 -6.98 -13.40 6.11
N MET A 97 -7.66 -12.81 5.13
CA MET A 97 -7.05 -12.21 3.94
C MET A 97 -7.17 -10.69 4.00
N TRP A 98 -6.01 -10.03 4.07
CA TRP A 98 -5.92 -8.57 4.12
C TRP A 98 -5.34 -8.02 2.83
N SER A 99 -5.70 -6.79 2.48
CA SER A 99 -5.15 -6.11 1.32
C SER A 99 -4.34 -4.87 1.69
N PHE A 100 -3.43 -4.55 0.80
CA PHE A 100 -2.63 -3.36 0.83
C PHE A 100 -2.58 -2.73 -0.57
N SER A 101 -2.43 -1.41 -0.60
CA SER A 101 -2.22 -0.63 -1.81
C SER A 101 -0.81 -0.07 -1.80
N MET A 102 -0.05 -0.36 -2.85
CA MET A 102 1.27 0.19 -3.11
C MET A 102 1.18 1.14 -4.31
N ALA A 103 1.81 2.30 -4.24
CA ALA A 103 1.97 3.18 -5.39
C ALA A 103 3.37 3.79 -5.43
N ALA A 104 3.86 4.12 -6.62
CA ALA A 104 5.17 4.73 -6.81
C ALA A 104 5.06 5.94 -7.75
N LYS A 105 5.82 7.02 -7.50
CA LYS A 105 5.85 8.17 -8.41
C LYS A 105 6.53 7.83 -9.74
N SER A 106 7.64 7.11 -9.67
CA SER A 106 8.33 6.54 -10.84
C SER A 106 9.36 5.49 -10.41
N GLY A 107 9.81 4.66 -11.35
CA GLY A 107 11.03 3.85 -11.21
C GLY A 107 10.95 2.63 -10.28
N HIS A 108 9.82 2.38 -9.61
CA HIS A 108 9.66 1.26 -8.69
C HIS A 108 8.40 0.46 -8.96
N ASN A 109 8.49 -0.48 -9.90
CA ASN A 109 7.50 -1.52 -10.10
C ASN A 109 7.81 -2.73 -9.19
N PRO A 110 6.87 -3.17 -8.33
CA PRO A 110 7.12 -4.21 -7.34
C PRO A 110 7.40 -5.61 -7.92
N LEU A 111 7.19 -5.80 -9.22
CA LEU A 111 7.39 -7.09 -9.89
C LEU A 111 8.51 -7.04 -10.93
N LYS A 112 8.61 -5.94 -11.70
CA LYS A 112 9.60 -5.77 -12.78
C LYS A 112 10.96 -5.37 -12.23
N ASP A 113 11.00 -4.50 -11.22
CA ASP A 113 12.24 -3.97 -10.65
C ASP A 113 12.66 -4.74 -9.38
N PHE A 114 12.02 -5.88 -9.11
CA PHE A 114 12.28 -6.70 -7.93
C PHE A 114 13.52 -7.58 -8.09
N ASP A 115 14.45 -7.47 -7.15
CA ASP A 115 15.67 -8.28 -7.09
C ASP A 115 15.45 -9.49 -6.16
N ASP A 116 15.10 -10.64 -6.76
CA ASP A 116 14.86 -11.89 -6.03
C ASP A 116 16.10 -12.34 -5.24
N ALA A 117 17.30 -12.16 -5.80
CA ALA A 117 18.52 -12.64 -5.16
C ALA A 117 18.78 -11.85 -3.86
N LYS A 118 18.63 -10.53 -3.93
CA LYS A 118 18.76 -9.65 -2.76
C LYS A 118 17.67 -9.92 -1.73
N ALA A 119 16.42 -10.11 -2.15
CA ALA A 119 15.32 -10.41 -1.23
C ALA A 119 15.52 -11.77 -0.52
N LYS A 120 15.94 -12.79 -1.26
CA LYS A 120 16.24 -14.13 -0.73
C LYS A 120 17.38 -14.08 0.29
N GLU A 121 18.46 -13.37 -0.03
CA GLU A 121 19.58 -13.17 0.90
C GLU A 121 19.13 -12.43 2.17
N PHE A 122 18.35 -11.36 2.01
CA PHE A 122 17.82 -10.58 3.12
C PHE A 122 16.93 -11.43 4.05
N SER A 123 15.99 -12.19 3.50
CA SER A 123 15.10 -13.06 4.28
C SER A 123 15.87 -14.11 5.07
N LYS A 124 16.90 -14.72 4.46
CA LYS A 124 17.74 -15.73 5.11
C LYS A 124 18.60 -15.13 6.22
N THR A 125 19.25 -14.00 5.97
CA THR A 125 20.20 -13.36 6.90
C THR A 125 19.51 -12.76 8.12
N THR A 126 18.30 -12.22 7.95
CA THR A 126 17.52 -11.61 9.03
C THR A 126 16.61 -12.60 9.76
N GLY A 127 16.41 -13.82 9.23
CA GLY A 127 15.58 -14.84 9.85
C GLY A 127 14.09 -14.52 9.79
N LEU A 128 13.61 -13.96 8.68
CA LEU A 128 12.18 -13.63 8.51
C LEU A 128 11.31 -14.88 8.55
N ARG A 129 10.13 -14.74 9.15
CA ARG A 129 9.18 -15.85 9.33
C ARG A 129 8.09 -15.91 8.27
N TYR A 130 7.81 -14.80 7.60
CA TYR A 130 6.72 -14.67 6.63
C TYR A 130 7.22 -14.23 5.26
N TYR A 131 7.88 -13.07 5.21
CA TYR A 131 8.38 -12.52 3.95
C TYR A 131 9.56 -13.31 3.39
N ASN A 132 9.46 -13.66 2.10
CA ASN A 132 10.53 -14.16 1.25
C ASN A 132 10.26 -13.72 -0.19
N GLU A 133 11.20 -13.97 -1.10
CA GLU A 133 11.14 -13.55 -2.49
C GLU A 133 9.91 -14.11 -3.22
N GLU A 134 9.52 -15.35 -2.93
CA GLU A 134 8.37 -16.00 -3.55
C GLU A 134 7.05 -15.43 -3.01
N ILE A 135 6.97 -15.19 -1.70
CA ILE A 135 5.83 -14.57 -1.03
C ILE A 135 5.62 -13.14 -1.54
N HIS A 136 6.70 -12.38 -1.75
CA HIS A 136 6.62 -11.03 -2.34
C HIS A 136 5.91 -11.07 -3.70
N ARG A 137 6.35 -11.95 -4.61
CA ARG A 137 5.73 -12.09 -5.94
C ARG A 137 4.29 -12.59 -5.85
N ALA A 138 4.05 -13.61 -5.02
CA ALA A 138 2.74 -14.22 -4.84
C ALA A 138 1.72 -13.24 -4.26
N ALA A 139 2.14 -12.29 -3.42
CA ALA A 139 1.25 -11.28 -2.84
C ALA A 139 0.51 -10.45 -3.89
N PHE A 140 1.11 -10.22 -5.07
CA PHE A 140 0.50 -9.49 -6.18
C PHE A 140 -0.32 -10.38 -7.12
N VAL A 141 -0.40 -11.69 -6.87
CA VAL A 141 -1.26 -12.62 -7.62
C VAL A 141 -2.64 -12.62 -7.00
N LEU A 142 -3.57 -11.89 -7.63
CA LEU A 142 -4.90 -11.65 -7.10
C LEU A 142 -5.91 -12.71 -7.57
N PRO A 143 -6.83 -13.19 -6.70
CA PRO A 143 -7.99 -13.98 -7.11
C PRO A 143 -8.85 -13.23 -8.16
N THR A 144 -9.54 -13.97 -9.02
CA THR A 144 -10.35 -13.39 -10.11
C THR A 144 -11.33 -12.32 -9.63
N TYR A 145 -12.07 -12.57 -8.54
CA TYR A 145 -13.04 -11.60 -8.04
C TYR A 145 -12.37 -10.28 -7.59
N VAL A 146 -11.18 -10.34 -6.98
CA VAL A 146 -10.44 -9.13 -6.58
C VAL A 146 -9.95 -8.38 -7.82
N ARG A 147 -9.53 -9.10 -8.87
CA ARG A 147 -9.15 -8.49 -10.15
C ARG A 147 -10.32 -7.75 -10.78
N GLU A 148 -11.48 -8.39 -10.86
CA GLU A 148 -12.71 -7.80 -11.41
C GLU A 148 -13.13 -6.55 -10.63
N MET A 149 -13.07 -6.59 -9.29
CA MET A 149 -13.37 -5.43 -8.45
C MET A 149 -12.53 -4.20 -8.79
N ILE A 150 -11.26 -4.38 -9.15
CA ILE A 150 -10.32 -3.29 -9.44
C ILE A 150 -10.05 -3.11 -10.94
N GLU A 151 -10.73 -3.79 -11.85
CA GLU A 151 -10.42 -3.70 -13.29
C GLU A 151 -10.92 -2.38 -13.90
N ASP A 152 -12.17 -2.03 -13.56
CA ASP A 152 -12.94 -0.89 -14.08
C ASP A 152 -12.78 0.40 -13.27
N ILE A 153 -11.89 0.38 -12.28
CA ILE A 153 -11.55 1.53 -11.43
C ILE A 153 -10.39 2.33 -12.03
#